data_AF-A0A3R9CYV2-F1
#
_entry.id   AF-A0A3R9CYV2-F1
#
_cell.length_a   1.000
_cell.length_b   1.000
_cell.length_c   1.000
_cell.angle_alpha   90.00
_cell.angle_beta   90.00
_cell.angle_gamma   90.00
#
_symmetry.space_group_name_H-M   'P 1'
#
loop_
_entity.id
_entity.type
_entity.pdbx_description
1 polymer ?
#
loop_
_entity_poly.entity_id
_entity_poly.type
_entity_poly.pdbx_seq_one_letter_code
_entity_poly.pdbx_strand_id
1 'polypeptide(L)'
;MNFEEKEMHRLEALKAIAELLNEATDLQDMLEKALHTLLQVMNLQTGWIFFIDESGKHRMLVDENLPPALTWQKKKPMCEGDCWCVERFVNGRLEKATNIIECKRIEDAIECNWGETEDVTHHATIPLRSGSEKFGLLNVASPQKTHFSEEELALLESIAFQIGTTIQRIQLVEKERKYVVVAERNRLARDLHDSVKQLLFSIMLTAKGTLNMTQDRDLQEMLSYIGELSQEALQEMTLLIWQLRPEGLEKGLAEAIKNYGKLLGIHVEVRIDGMVSIGDEIEEVLWRISQEAIHNCKKHASCEKVNVLLKIENNQLYFYIEDNGIGFIQKQVRESALGLKSMKERIQLLNGSFQIKTELKKGTKIEIQLPI
;
A
#
# COMPACT_ATOMS: atom_id res chain seq x y z
N MET A 1 -13.24 -22.06 -42.27
CA MET A 1 -14.30 -21.29 -41.61
C MET A 1 -14.92 -20.32 -42.59
N ASN A 2 -16.24 -20.39 -42.74
CA ASN A 2 -17.09 -19.37 -43.37
C ASN A 2 -16.97 -18.03 -42.59
N PHE A 3 -17.18 -16.89 -43.26
CA PHE A 3 -17.26 -15.56 -42.63
C PHE A 3 -18.21 -15.54 -41.41
N GLU A 4 -19.38 -16.17 -41.50
CA GLU A 4 -20.36 -16.25 -40.40
C GLU A 4 -19.82 -17.02 -39.19
N GLU A 5 -19.04 -18.08 -39.42
CA GLU A 5 -18.43 -18.86 -38.33
C GLU A 5 -17.33 -18.06 -37.62
N LYS A 6 -16.51 -17.31 -38.37
CA LYS A 6 -15.50 -16.42 -37.79
C LYS A 6 -16.13 -15.34 -36.93
N GLU A 7 -17.22 -14.73 -37.40
CA GLU A 7 -17.88 -13.66 -36.67
C GLU A 7 -18.58 -14.17 -35.40
N MET A 8 -19.22 -15.35 -35.47
CA MET A 8 -19.78 -15.99 -34.28
C MET A 8 -18.70 -16.28 -33.24
N HIS A 9 -17.56 -16.84 -33.67
CA HIS A 9 -16.44 -17.15 -32.79
C HIS A 9 -15.85 -15.90 -32.11
N ARG A 10 -15.78 -14.77 -32.83
CA ARG A 10 -15.35 -13.47 -32.25
C ARG A 10 -16.32 -12.95 -31.20
N LEU A 11 -17.62 -13.06 -31.46
CA LEU A 11 -18.65 -12.63 -30.51
C LEU A 11 -18.65 -13.50 -29.26
N GLU A 12 -18.44 -14.81 -29.40
CA GLU A 12 -18.29 -15.73 -28.28
C GLU A 12 -17.07 -15.38 -27.42
N ALA A 13 -15.93 -15.03 -28.05
CA ALA A 13 -14.73 -14.57 -27.35
C ALA A 13 -14.99 -13.32 -26.49
N LEU A 14 -15.59 -12.30 -27.12
CA LEU A 14 -15.90 -11.05 -26.44
C LEU A 14 -16.90 -11.26 -25.30
N LYS A 15 -17.91 -12.11 -25.51
CA LYS A 15 -18.92 -12.43 -24.50
C LYS A 15 -18.31 -13.18 -23.31
N ALA A 16 -17.55 -14.24 -23.56
CA ALA A 16 -16.96 -15.07 -22.49
C ALA A 16 -16.04 -14.24 -21.60
N ILE A 17 -15.22 -13.38 -22.20
CA ILE A 17 -14.35 -12.47 -21.45
C ILE A 17 -15.18 -11.42 -20.70
N ALA A 18 -16.20 -10.81 -21.34
CA ALA A 18 -17.06 -9.84 -20.66
C ALA A 18 -17.76 -10.41 -19.42
N GLU A 19 -18.28 -11.63 -19.50
CA GLU A 19 -18.95 -12.32 -18.37
C GLU A 19 -17.97 -12.54 -17.21
N LEU A 20 -16.78 -13.07 -17.50
CA LEU A 20 -15.70 -13.28 -16.52
C LEU A 20 -15.27 -11.97 -15.85
N LEU A 21 -15.05 -10.92 -16.64
CA LEU A 21 -14.64 -9.62 -16.14
C LEU A 21 -15.72 -8.95 -15.29
N ASN A 22 -16.99 -9.20 -15.56
CA ASN A 22 -18.09 -8.59 -14.80
C ASN A 22 -18.16 -9.09 -13.36
N GLU A 23 -17.82 -10.34 -13.09
CA GLU A 23 -17.86 -10.94 -11.76
C GLU A 23 -16.56 -10.75 -10.96
N ALA A 24 -15.51 -10.24 -11.62
CA ALA A 24 -14.18 -10.09 -11.02
C ALA A 24 -14.12 -9.06 -9.89
N THR A 25 -13.64 -9.51 -8.72
CA THR A 25 -13.33 -8.67 -7.56
C THR A 25 -11.85 -8.65 -7.18
N ASP A 26 -11.09 -9.65 -7.63
CA ASP A 26 -9.64 -9.75 -7.38
C ASP A 26 -8.89 -9.54 -8.69
N LEU A 27 -7.86 -8.68 -8.67
CA LEU A 27 -7.12 -8.30 -9.87
C LEU A 27 -6.33 -9.47 -10.45
N GLN A 28 -5.68 -10.27 -9.62
CA GLN A 28 -4.78 -11.31 -10.09
C GLN A 28 -5.56 -12.50 -10.66
N ASP A 29 -6.55 -12.99 -9.91
CA ASP A 29 -7.44 -14.07 -10.36
C ASP A 29 -8.18 -13.70 -11.66
N MET A 30 -8.61 -12.43 -11.78
CA MET A 30 -9.24 -11.94 -13.00
C MET A 30 -8.30 -11.99 -14.20
N LEU A 31 -7.07 -11.49 -14.04
CA LEU A 31 -6.09 -11.46 -15.14
C LEU A 31 -5.66 -12.87 -15.55
N GLU A 32 -5.49 -13.79 -14.60
CA GLU A 32 -5.20 -15.21 -14.85
C GLU A 32 -6.32 -15.86 -15.69
N LYS A 33 -7.57 -15.75 -15.24
CA LYS A 33 -8.70 -16.34 -15.98
C LYS A 33 -8.94 -15.68 -17.34
N ALA A 34 -8.77 -14.36 -17.41
CA ALA A 34 -8.95 -13.61 -18.66
C ALA A 34 -7.88 -13.99 -19.69
N LEU A 35 -6.61 -14.12 -19.28
CA LEU A 35 -5.54 -14.59 -20.15
C LEU A 35 -5.80 -16.01 -20.64
N HIS A 36 -6.17 -16.92 -19.74
CA HIS A 36 -6.49 -18.32 -20.09
C HIS A 36 -7.61 -18.43 -21.11
N THR A 37 -8.71 -17.71 -20.87
CA THR A 37 -9.88 -17.71 -21.75
C THR A 37 -9.53 -17.08 -23.11
N LEU A 38 -8.73 -16.01 -23.11
CA LEU A 38 -8.25 -15.37 -24.33
C LEU A 38 -7.42 -16.35 -25.16
N LEU A 39 -6.43 -17.02 -24.56
CA LEU A 39 -5.58 -17.98 -25.28
C LEU A 39 -6.40 -19.14 -25.85
N GLN A 40 -7.33 -19.69 -25.09
CA GLN A 40 -8.22 -20.75 -25.55
C GLN A 40 -9.10 -20.32 -26.73
N VAL A 41 -9.81 -19.20 -26.59
CA VAL A 41 -10.75 -18.76 -27.63
C VAL A 41 -10.00 -18.30 -28.87
N MET A 42 -8.84 -17.64 -28.73
CA MET A 42 -8.05 -17.21 -29.89
C MET A 42 -7.15 -18.31 -30.46
N ASN A 43 -7.15 -19.51 -29.86
CA ASN A 43 -6.25 -20.61 -30.22
C ASN A 43 -4.78 -20.17 -30.25
N LEU A 44 -4.38 -19.42 -29.22
CA LEU A 44 -3.02 -18.95 -28.99
C LEU A 44 -2.37 -19.83 -27.91
N GLN A 45 -1.06 -20.01 -27.97
CA GLN A 45 -0.38 -20.96 -27.09
C GLN A 45 0.22 -20.33 -25.85
N THR A 46 0.70 -19.08 -25.95
CA THR A 46 1.39 -18.42 -24.84
C THR A 46 0.96 -16.97 -24.69
N GLY A 47 0.99 -16.46 -23.47
CA GLY A 47 0.76 -15.05 -23.21
C GLY A 47 1.25 -14.60 -21.84
N TRP A 48 1.42 -13.30 -21.68
CA TRP A 48 1.85 -12.69 -20.44
C TRP A 48 1.38 -11.25 -20.32
N ILE A 49 1.16 -10.82 -19.07
CA ILE A 49 0.71 -9.49 -18.74
C ILE A 49 1.76 -8.80 -17.88
N PHE A 50 2.24 -7.66 -18.37
CA PHE A 50 3.04 -6.72 -17.58
C PHE A 50 2.13 -5.65 -17.00
N PHE A 51 2.31 -5.34 -15.72
CA PHE A 51 1.85 -4.09 -15.13
C PHE A 51 3.01 -3.10 -15.14
N ILE A 52 2.75 -1.85 -15.49
CA ILE A 52 3.77 -0.81 -15.58
C ILE A 52 3.33 0.33 -14.66
N ASP A 53 4.15 0.63 -13.66
CA ASP A 53 3.86 1.73 -12.74
C ASP A 53 4.17 3.10 -13.34
N GLU A 54 3.85 4.17 -12.61
CA GLU A 54 4.06 5.55 -13.05
C GLU A 54 5.56 5.89 -13.26
N SER A 55 6.48 5.15 -12.64
CA SER A 55 7.92 5.30 -12.86
C SER A 55 8.42 4.63 -14.15
N GLY A 56 7.54 3.90 -14.83
CA GLY A 56 7.85 3.11 -16.01
C GLY A 56 8.45 1.73 -15.69
N LYS A 57 8.52 1.35 -14.41
CA LYS A 57 9.01 0.04 -14.00
C LYS A 57 7.92 -1.00 -14.25
N HIS A 58 8.27 -2.06 -14.97
CA HIS A 58 7.36 -3.15 -15.26
C HIS A 58 7.50 -4.26 -14.23
N ARG A 59 6.39 -4.95 -13.97
CA ARG A 59 6.32 -6.21 -13.22
C ARG A 59 5.46 -7.20 -14.00
N MET A 60 5.91 -8.43 -14.11
CA MET A 60 5.09 -9.51 -14.67
C MET A 60 4.05 -9.91 -13.62
N LEU A 61 2.78 -9.78 -13.98
CA LEU A 61 1.65 -10.08 -13.10
C LEU A 61 1.16 -11.51 -13.30
N VAL A 62 0.96 -11.87 -14.55
CA VAL A 62 0.35 -13.13 -14.97
C VAL A 62 1.06 -13.60 -16.22
N ASP A 63 1.25 -14.90 -16.34
CA ASP A 63 1.74 -15.55 -17.54
C ASP A 63 1.09 -16.93 -17.69
N GLU A 64 1.03 -17.40 -18.93
CA GLU A 64 0.52 -18.71 -19.27
C GLU A 64 1.35 -19.32 -20.39
N ASN A 65 1.81 -20.56 -20.15
CA ASN A 65 2.61 -21.35 -21.08
C ASN A 65 3.81 -20.59 -21.66
N LEU A 66 4.59 -19.90 -20.83
CA LEU A 66 5.83 -19.27 -21.30
C LEU A 66 6.81 -20.34 -21.80
N PRO A 67 7.51 -20.10 -22.93
CA PRO A 67 8.58 -20.98 -23.38
C PRO A 67 9.64 -21.18 -22.29
N PRO A 68 10.29 -22.37 -22.22
CA PRO A 68 11.33 -22.67 -21.24
C PRO A 68 12.39 -21.57 -21.12
N ALA A 69 12.82 -21.00 -22.25
CA ALA A 69 13.77 -19.88 -22.32
C ALA A 69 13.35 -18.66 -21.48
N LEU A 70 12.07 -18.31 -21.45
CA LEU A 70 11.53 -17.16 -20.70
C LEU A 70 11.27 -17.50 -19.22
N THR A 71 11.23 -18.78 -18.87
CA THR A 71 11.08 -19.23 -17.47
C THR A 71 12.42 -19.39 -16.72
N TRP A 72 13.54 -19.18 -17.42
CA TRP A 72 14.88 -19.35 -16.89
C TRP A 72 15.12 -18.60 -15.57
N GLN A 73 15.81 -19.25 -14.63
CA GLN A 73 16.11 -18.73 -13.28
C GLN A 73 14.93 -18.02 -12.60
N LYS A 74 13.80 -18.73 -12.46
CA LYS A 74 12.57 -18.16 -11.88
C LYS A 74 12.06 -16.95 -12.68
N LYS A 75 11.99 -17.09 -14.01
CA LYS A 75 11.48 -16.08 -14.95
C LYS A 75 12.31 -14.78 -14.93
N LYS A 76 13.62 -14.86 -14.65
CA LYS A 76 14.53 -13.71 -14.69
C LYS A 76 14.41 -12.90 -16.00
N PRO A 77 14.30 -13.52 -17.19
CA PRO A 77 14.14 -12.78 -18.45
C PRO A 77 12.87 -11.94 -18.51
N MET A 78 11.84 -12.27 -17.73
CA MET A 78 10.56 -11.54 -17.69
C MET A 78 10.51 -10.48 -16.59
N CYS A 79 11.32 -10.65 -15.55
CA CYS A 79 11.33 -9.79 -14.36
C CYS A 79 12.43 -8.71 -14.39
N GLU A 80 13.45 -8.88 -15.24
CA GLU A 80 14.63 -7.99 -15.31
C GLU A 80 14.90 -7.51 -16.74
N GLY A 81 15.67 -6.41 -16.85
CA GLY A 81 16.09 -5.83 -18.11
C GLY A 81 14.97 -5.13 -18.90
N ASP A 82 15.34 -4.45 -19.98
CA ASP A 82 14.40 -3.67 -20.79
C ASP A 82 13.96 -4.42 -22.04
N CYS A 83 12.74 -4.13 -22.52
CA CYS A 83 12.22 -4.64 -23.78
C CYS A 83 11.54 -3.50 -24.58
N TRP A 84 11.60 -3.58 -25.91
CA TRP A 84 11.01 -2.62 -26.83
C TRP A 84 9.51 -2.38 -26.59
N CYS A 85 8.75 -3.41 -26.16
CA CYS A 85 7.32 -3.26 -25.89
C CYS A 85 7.06 -2.35 -24.68
N VAL A 86 7.81 -2.53 -23.59
CA VAL A 86 7.75 -1.71 -22.39
C VAL A 86 8.22 -0.29 -22.70
N GLU A 87 9.34 -0.14 -23.41
CA GLU A 87 9.86 1.17 -23.78
C GLU A 87 8.87 1.96 -24.65
N ARG A 88 8.28 1.34 -25.68
CA ARG A 88 7.28 1.99 -26.54
C ARG A 88 6.04 2.39 -25.74
N PHE A 89 5.63 1.60 -24.77
CA PHE A 89 4.50 1.92 -23.90
C PHE A 89 4.79 3.13 -23.01
N VAL A 90 5.92 3.11 -22.29
CA VAL A 90 6.35 4.18 -21.37
C VAL A 90 6.53 5.50 -22.13
N ASN A 91 7.13 5.46 -23.32
CA ASN A 91 7.34 6.65 -24.16
C ASN A 91 6.08 7.08 -24.95
N GLY A 92 4.92 6.45 -24.72
CA GLY A 92 3.65 6.80 -25.35
C GLY A 92 3.54 6.45 -26.84
N ARG A 93 4.48 5.66 -27.39
CA ARG A 93 4.49 5.26 -28.80
C ARG A 93 3.65 4.02 -29.10
N LEU A 94 3.19 3.29 -28.07
CA LEU A 94 2.30 2.15 -28.21
C LEU A 94 0.86 2.52 -27.85
N GLU A 95 0.11 2.99 -28.84
CA GLU A 95 -1.29 3.43 -28.64
C GLU A 95 -2.33 2.35 -28.98
N LYS A 96 -1.97 1.36 -29.80
CA LYS A 96 -2.86 0.31 -30.31
C LYS A 96 -2.14 -1.04 -30.36
N ALA A 97 -2.91 -2.11 -30.55
CA ALA A 97 -2.37 -3.45 -30.74
C ALA A 97 -1.37 -3.48 -31.91
N THR A 98 -0.18 -4.04 -31.68
CA THR A 98 0.94 -4.01 -32.65
C THR A 98 1.68 -5.34 -32.68
N ASN A 99 2.13 -5.74 -33.87
CA ASN A 99 3.04 -6.86 -34.06
C ASN A 99 4.47 -6.50 -33.61
N ILE A 100 5.07 -7.34 -32.78
CA ILE A 100 6.49 -7.29 -32.42
C ILE A 100 7.20 -8.44 -33.16
N ILE A 101 8.08 -8.05 -34.09
CA ILE A 101 8.75 -8.97 -35.03
C ILE A 101 10.03 -9.55 -34.43
N GLU A 102 10.66 -8.79 -33.54
CA GLU A 102 11.93 -9.12 -32.89
C GLU A 102 11.80 -8.79 -31.40
N CYS A 103 11.40 -9.80 -30.62
CA CYS A 103 11.30 -9.64 -29.18
C CYS A 103 12.70 -9.73 -28.57
N LYS A 104 13.21 -8.59 -28.10
CA LYS A 104 14.51 -8.51 -27.41
C LYS A 104 14.68 -9.58 -26.33
N ARG A 105 13.62 -9.92 -25.58
CA ARG A 105 13.70 -10.97 -24.53
C ARG A 105 13.94 -12.36 -25.09
N ILE A 106 13.39 -12.66 -26.26
CA ILE A 106 13.58 -13.93 -26.96
C ILE A 106 14.98 -13.96 -27.57
N GLU A 107 15.43 -12.85 -28.16
CA GLU A 107 16.79 -12.70 -28.69
C GLU A 107 17.84 -12.87 -27.60
N ASP A 108 17.72 -12.14 -26.49
CA ASP A 108 18.59 -12.25 -25.31
C ASP A 108 18.64 -13.70 -24.81
N ALA A 109 17.50 -14.40 -24.82
CA ALA A 109 17.42 -15.78 -24.37
C ALA A 109 18.10 -16.78 -25.34
N ILE A 110 18.04 -16.53 -26.64
CA ILE A 110 18.77 -17.29 -27.67
C ILE A 110 20.27 -17.04 -27.53
N GLU A 111 20.69 -15.76 -27.47
CA GLU A 111 22.10 -15.37 -27.35
C GLU A 111 22.73 -15.91 -26.06
N CYS A 112 22.00 -15.88 -24.95
CA CYS A 112 22.48 -16.36 -23.66
C CYS A 112 22.21 -17.85 -23.41
N ASN A 113 21.61 -18.57 -24.36
CA ASN A 113 21.26 -20.00 -24.28
C ASN A 113 20.46 -20.36 -23.00
N TRP A 114 19.39 -19.61 -22.72
CA TRP A 114 18.56 -19.77 -21.52
C TRP A 114 17.51 -20.89 -21.62
N GLY A 115 17.35 -21.52 -22.79
CA GLY A 115 16.45 -22.64 -23.01
C GLY A 115 15.80 -22.59 -24.39
N GLU A 116 14.85 -23.49 -24.63
CA GLU A 116 14.08 -23.51 -25.88
C GLU A 116 13.02 -22.40 -25.90
N THR A 117 12.90 -21.71 -27.05
CA THR A 117 11.90 -20.67 -27.29
C THR A 117 10.60 -21.22 -27.88
N GLU A 118 10.53 -22.54 -28.13
CA GLU A 118 9.39 -23.23 -28.75
C GLU A 118 8.94 -22.58 -30.07
N ASP A 119 9.90 -22.13 -30.89
CA ASP A 119 9.66 -21.42 -32.15
C ASP A 119 8.81 -20.14 -32.01
N VAL A 120 8.65 -19.61 -30.79
CA VAL A 120 8.10 -18.28 -30.57
C VAL A 120 9.17 -17.27 -30.97
N THR A 121 8.83 -16.45 -31.95
CA THR A 121 9.73 -15.40 -32.49
C THR A 121 9.05 -14.03 -32.49
N HIS A 122 7.73 -14.02 -32.67
CA HIS A 122 6.91 -12.82 -32.75
C HIS A 122 5.81 -12.86 -31.69
N HIS A 123 5.32 -11.69 -31.28
CA HIS A 123 4.13 -11.60 -30.44
C HIS A 123 3.32 -10.35 -30.77
N ALA A 124 2.02 -10.39 -30.47
CA ALA A 124 1.21 -9.17 -30.42
C ALA A 124 1.40 -8.52 -29.05
N THR A 125 1.55 -7.20 -29.02
CA THR A 125 1.54 -6.41 -27.78
C THR A 125 0.39 -5.42 -27.84
N ILE A 126 -0.41 -5.39 -26.77
CA ILE A 126 -1.61 -4.58 -26.65
C ILE A 126 -1.55 -3.79 -25.34
N PRO A 127 -1.72 -2.46 -25.38
CA PRO A 127 -1.76 -1.65 -24.16
C PRO A 127 -3.06 -1.91 -23.38
N LEU A 128 -2.93 -2.20 -22.09
CA LEU A 128 -4.05 -2.22 -21.14
C LEU A 128 -4.30 -0.81 -20.64
N ARG A 129 -5.44 -0.22 -21.02
CA ARG A 129 -5.80 1.17 -20.73
C ARG A 129 -7.28 1.35 -20.48
N SER A 130 -7.64 2.39 -19.73
CA SER A 130 -9.02 2.87 -19.58
C SER A 130 -9.03 4.39 -19.58
N GLY A 131 -9.64 4.99 -20.61
CA GLY A 131 -9.55 6.43 -20.84
C GLY A 131 -8.09 6.89 -21.00
N SER A 132 -7.64 7.80 -20.13
CA SER A 132 -6.25 8.28 -20.08
C SER A 132 -5.33 7.40 -19.23
N GLU A 133 -5.87 6.50 -18.42
CA GLU A 133 -5.08 5.65 -17.53
C GLU A 133 -4.49 4.46 -18.28
N LYS A 134 -3.24 4.15 -17.95
CA LYS A 134 -2.41 3.13 -18.58
C LYS A 134 -1.94 2.17 -17.48
N PHE A 135 -2.29 0.89 -17.60
CA PHE A 135 -2.01 -0.11 -16.56
C PHE A 135 -0.85 -1.04 -16.92
N GLY A 136 -0.62 -1.26 -18.21
CA GLY A 136 0.49 -2.09 -18.67
C GLY A 136 0.23 -2.73 -20.04
N LEU A 137 0.74 -3.94 -20.24
CA LEU A 137 0.77 -4.61 -21.52
C LEU A 137 0.22 -6.03 -21.43
N LEU A 138 -0.66 -6.39 -22.36
CA LEU A 138 -0.99 -7.76 -22.70
C LEU A 138 -0.12 -8.19 -23.89
N ASN A 139 0.55 -9.33 -23.77
CA ASN A 139 1.32 -9.92 -24.84
C ASN A 139 0.83 -11.34 -25.09
N VAL A 140 0.71 -11.70 -26.37
CA VAL A 140 0.29 -13.04 -26.78
C VAL A 140 1.11 -13.51 -27.98
N ALA A 141 1.44 -14.80 -28.00
CA ALA A 141 2.24 -15.41 -29.04
C ALA A 141 1.82 -16.86 -29.29
N SER A 142 2.25 -17.41 -30.42
CA SER A 142 2.17 -18.83 -30.73
C SER A 142 3.42 -19.27 -31.49
N PRO A 143 3.87 -20.52 -31.32
CA PRO A 143 4.91 -21.12 -32.16
C PRO A 143 4.62 -20.94 -33.64
N GLN A 144 5.67 -20.63 -34.40
CA GLN A 144 5.64 -20.41 -35.85
C GLN A 144 4.67 -19.32 -36.36
N LYS A 145 3.96 -18.60 -35.48
CA LYS A 145 3.13 -17.45 -35.85
C LYS A 145 4.02 -16.21 -35.95
N THR A 146 4.31 -15.81 -37.18
CA THR A 146 5.15 -14.64 -37.49
C THR A 146 4.36 -13.34 -37.66
N HIS A 147 3.02 -13.42 -37.69
CA HIS A 147 2.18 -12.24 -37.89
C HIS A 147 0.76 -12.42 -37.31
N PHE A 148 0.25 -11.34 -36.73
CA PHE A 148 -1.14 -11.15 -36.34
C PHE A 148 -1.82 -10.22 -37.35
N SER A 149 -2.95 -10.66 -37.91
CA SER A 149 -3.73 -9.85 -38.86
C SER A 149 -4.36 -8.64 -38.18
N GLU A 150 -4.77 -7.64 -38.97
CA GLU A 150 -5.49 -6.46 -38.43
C GLU A 150 -6.77 -6.85 -37.70
N GLU A 151 -7.48 -7.89 -38.16
CA GLU A 151 -8.69 -8.42 -37.51
C GLU A 151 -8.38 -9.05 -36.14
N GLU A 152 -7.30 -9.82 -36.04
CA GLU A 152 -6.83 -10.41 -34.77
C GLU A 152 -6.41 -9.32 -33.78
N LEU A 153 -5.65 -8.32 -34.25
CA LEU A 153 -5.22 -7.19 -33.44
C LEU A 153 -6.40 -6.34 -32.95
N ALA A 154 -7.39 -6.09 -33.79
CA ALA A 154 -8.60 -5.36 -33.41
C ALA A 154 -9.43 -6.10 -32.35
N LEU A 155 -9.50 -7.44 -32.43
CA LEU A 155 -10.15 -8.26 -31.40
C LEU A 155 -9.38 -8.20 -30.08
N LEU A 156 -8.05 -8.38 -30.12
CA LEU A 156 -7.18 -8.29 -28.95
C LEU A 156 -7.25 -6.91 -28.30
N GLU A 157 -7.31 -5.84 -29.09
CA GLU A 157 -7.49 -4.47 -28.58
C GLU A 157 -8.85 -4.29 -27.88
N SER A 158 -9.92 -4.85 -28.45
CA SER A 158 -11.25 -4.80 -27.84
C SER A 158 -11.30 -5.54 -26.50
N ILE A 159 -10.64 -6.70 -26.42
CA ILE A 159 -10.50 -7.48 -25.19
C ILE A 159 -9.65 -6.73 -24.16
N ALA A 160 -8.49 -6.20 -24.57
CA ALA A 160 -7.60 -5.42 -23.71
C ALA A 160 -8.28 -4.16 -23.15
N PHE A 161 -9.17 -3.54 -23.92
CA PHE A 161 -9.98 -2.42 -23.44
C PHE A 161 -10.93 -2.86 -22.30
N GLN A 162 -11.62 -3.98 -22.46
CA GLN A 162 -12.47 -4.52 -21.39
C GLN A 162 -11.66 -4.88 -20.13
N ILE A 163 -10.51 -5.52 -20.30
CA ILE A 163 -9.59 -5.80 -19.19
C ILE A 163 -9.17 -4.49 -18.52
N GLY A 164 -8.74 -3.49 -19.28
CA GLY A 164 -8.35 -2.17 -18.78
C GLY A 164 -9.44 -1.48 -17.97
N THR A 165 -10.68 -1.46 -18.46
CA THR A 165 -11.83 -0.89 -17.71
C THR A 165 -12.11 -1.65 -16.42
N THR A 166 -11.92 -2.96 -16.41
CA THR A 166 -12.12 -3.81 -15.22
C THR A 166 -11.01 -3.61 -14.20
N ILE A 167 -9.75 -3.45 -14.62
CA ILE A 167 -8.64 -3.06 -13.75
C ILE A 167 -8.97 -1.74 -13.06
N GLN A 168 -9.40 -0.73 -13.83
CA GLN A 168 -9.77 0.58 -13.29
C GLN A 168 -10.91 0.46 -12.27
N ARG A 169 -11.96 -0.32 -12.58
CA ARG A 169 -13.09 -0.57 -11.68
C ARG A 169 -12.63 -1.17 -10.35
N ILE A 170 -11.82 -2.23 -10.39
CA ILE A 170 -11.31 -2.91 -9.18
C ILE A 170 -10.50 -1.92 -8.33
N GLN A 171 -9.56 -1.19 -8.94
CA GLN A 171 -8.73 -0.20 -8.24
C GLN A 171 -9.56 0.94 -7.62
N LEU A 172 -10.58 1.43 -8.33
CA LEU A 172 -11.49 2.46 -7.82
C LEU A 172 -12.29 1.96 -6.61
N VAL A 173 -12.83 0.75 -6.67
CA VAL A 173 -13.58 0.15 -5.55
C VAL A 173 -12.68 -0.06 -4.33
N GLU A 174 -11.45 -0.52 -4.52
CA GLU A 174 -10.48 -0.65 -3.42
C GLU A 174 -10.14 0.70 -2.79
N LYS A 175 -9.93 1.72 -3.62
CA LYS A 175 -9.65 3.09 -3.19
C LYS A 175 -10.85 3.68 -2.42
N GLU A 176 -12.06 3.52 -2.94
CA GLU A 176 -13.29 3.95 -2.28
C GLU A 176 -13.49 3.26 -0.92
N ARG A 177 -13.31 1.93 -0.85
CA ARG A 177 -13.39 1.19 0.43
C ARG A 177 -12.42 1.73 1.47
N LYS A 178 -11.17 2.03 1.07
CA LYS A 178 -10.19 2.66 1.97
C LYS A 178 -10.65 4.04 2.44
N TYR A 179 -11.18 4.87 1.53
CA TYR A 179 -11.71 6.18 1.89
C TYR A 179 -12.90 6.10 2.84
N VAL A 180 -13.86 5.20 2.61
CA VAL A 180 -15.03 5.02 3.48
C VAL A 180 -14.60 4.63 4.90
N VAL A 181 -13.65 3.71 5.03
CA VAL A 181 -13.12 3.30 6.36
C VAL A 181 -12.45 4.48 7.07
N VAL A 182 -11.64 5.28 6.36
CA VAL A 182 -10.99 6.46 6.94
C VAL A 182 -12.00 7.54 7.30
N ALA A 183 -12.99 7.79 6.44
CA ALA A 183 -14.04 8.77 6.67
C ALA A 183 -14.87 8.41 7.91
N GLU A 184 -15.24 7.13 8.06
CA GLU A 184 -16.00 6.67 9.22
C GLU A 184 -15.18 6.75 10.51
N ARG A 185 -13.89 6.40 10.48
CA ARG A 185 -12.98 6.61 11.62
C ARG A 185 -12.91 8.07 12.04
N ASN A 186 -12.79 8.99 11.07
CA ASN A 186 -12.76 10.44 11.35
C ASN A 186 -14.11 10.98 11.82
N ARG A 187 -15.24 10.37 11.40
CA ARG A 187 -16.57 10.72 11.90
C ARG A 187 -16.74 10.29 13.35
N LEU A 188 -16.40 9.04 13.68
CA LEU A 188 -16.44 8.51 15.05
C LEU A 188 -15.55 9.33 15.99
N ALA A 189 -14.34 9.71 15.57
CA ALA A 189 -13.46 10.57 16.35
C ALA A 189 -14.11 11.92 16.72
N ARG A 190 -14.82 12.54 15.76
CA ARG A 190 -15.55 13.81 16.00
C ARG A 190 -16.75 13.62 16.92
N ASP A 191 -17.58 12.61 16.66
CA ASP A 191 -18.76 12.34 17.50
C ASP A 191 -18.36 12.08 18.96
N LEU A 192 -17.28 11.30 19.16
CA LEU A 192 -16.68 11.12 20.48
C LEU A 192 -16.25 12.47 21.04
N HIS A 193 -15.39 13.21 20.32
CA HIS A 193 -14.84 14.50 20.78
C HIS A 193 -15.92 15.49 21.21
N ASP A 194 -17.05 15.57 20.51
CA ASP A 194 -18.08 16.56 20.80
C ASP A 194 -19.02 16.09 21.90
N SER A 195 -19.50 14.84 21.86
CA SER A 195 -20.51 14.37 22.82
C SER A 195 -19.91 13.94 24.16
N VAL A 196 -18.95 13.01 24.15
CA VAL A 196 -18.43 12.38 25.37
C VAL A 196 -17.53 13.33 26.15
N LYS A 197 -16.72 14.14 25.45
CA LYS A 197 -15.81 15.11 26.07
C LYS A 197 -16.60 16.17 26.85
N GLN A 198 -17.69 16.67 26.27
CA GLN A 198 -18.55 17.67 26.90
C GLN A 198 -19.26 17.10 28.14
N LEU A 199 -19.73 15.85 28.07
CA LEU A 199 -20.34 15.16 29.21
C LEU A 199 -19.34 14.97 30.36
N LEU A 200 -18.15 14.43 30.08
CA LEU A 200 -17.10 14.23 31.09
C LEU A 200 -16.63 15.56 31.71
N PHE A 201 -16.49 16.59 30.87
CA PHE A 201 -16.14 17.93 31.34
C PHE A 201 -17.23 18.52 32.25
N SER A 202 -18.51 18.29 31.93
CA SER A 202 -19.65 18.73 32.74
C SER A 202 -19.70 18.01 34.09
N ILE A 203 -19.44 16.70 34.12
CA ILE A 203 -19.36 15.92 35.36
C ILE A 203 -18.22 16.45 36.24
N MET A 204 -17.03 16.67 35.65
CA MET A 204 -15.87 17.23 36.36
C MET A 204 -16.17 18.62 36.94
N LEU A 205 -16.78 19.52 36.16
CA LEU A 205 -17.16 20.87 36.62
C LEU A 205 -18.19 20.81 37.75
N THR A 206 -19.22 19.97 37.60
CA THR A 206 -20.28 19.82 38.60
C THR A 206 -19.72 19.26 39.91
N ALA A 207 -18.83 18.27 39.84
CA ALA A 207 -18.15 17.70 41.00
C ALA A 207 -17.30 18.76 41.73
N LYS A 208 -16.45 19.49 41.00
CA LYS A 208 -15.62 20.58 41.57
C LYS A 208 -16.45 21.72 42.15
N GLY A 209 -17.52 22.13 41.47
CA GLY A 209 -18.42 23.17 41.96
C GLY A 209 -19.11 22.78 43.27
N THR A 210 -19.64 21.55 43.33
CA THR A 210 -20.32 21.04 44.52
C THR A 210 -19.35 20.84 45.68
N LEU A 211 -18.12 20.40 45.41
CA LEU A 211 -17.06 20.23 46.41
C LEU A 211 -16.79 21.52 47.19
N ASN A 212 -16.80 22.67 46.51
CA ASN A 212 -16.60 23.99 47.14
C ASN A 212 -17.80 24.49 47.97
N MET A 213 -18.96 23.83 47.87
CA MET A 213 -20.20 24.24 48.54
C MET A 213 -20.56 23.38 49.75
N THR A 214 -19.93 22.21 49.91
CA THR A 214 -20.18 21.28 51.03
C THR A 214 -19.11 21.37 52.12
N GLN A 215 -19.51 21.14 53.37
CA GLN A 215 -18.62 20.99 54.54
C GLN A 215 -18.59 19.54 55.05
N ASP A 216 -19.39 18.65 54.46
CA ASP A 216 -19.41 17.23 54.79
C ASP A 216 -18.19 16.55 54.16
N ARG A 217 -17.34 15.97 55.01
CA ARG A 217 -16.06 15.37 54.62
C ARG A 217 -16.23 14.12 53.76
N ASP A 218 -17.21 13.27 54.05
CA ASP A 218 -17.45 12.05 53.28
C ASP A 218 -17.97 12.41 51.88
N LEU A 219 -18.81 13.45 51.79
CA LEU A 219 -19.28 13.98 50.51
C LEU A 219 -18.15 14.64 49.71
N GLN A 220 -17.22 15.35 50.35
CA GLN A 220 -16.04 15.91 49.70
C GLN A 220 -15.15 14.83 49.09
N GLU A 221 -14.88 13.73 49.81
CA GLU A 221 -14.08 12.61 49.30
C GLU A 221 -14.73 11.95 48.08
N MET A 222 -16.05 11.70 48.12
CA MET A 222 -16.79 11.16 46.98
C MET A 222 -16.76 12.09 45.76
N LEU A 223 -16.94 13.41 45.96
CA LEU A 223 -16.91 14.39 44.87
C LEU A 223 -15.51 14.54 44.26
N SER A 224 -14.44 14.47 45.08
CA SER A 224 -13.06 14.45 44.57
C SER A 224 -12.84 13.23 43.67
N TYR A 225 -13.27 12.05 44.13
CA TYR A 225 -13.14 10.82 43.38
C TYR A 225 -13.89 10.86 42.03
N ILE A 226 -15.12 11.41 41.98
CA ILE A 226 -15.86 11.62 40.74
C ILE A 226 -15.11 12.56 39.79
N GLY A 227 -14.54 13.64 40.33
CA GLY A 227 -13.74 14.59 39.55
C GLY A 227 -12.50 13.96 38.93
N GLU A 228 -11.77 13.15 39.71
CA GLU A 228 -10.59 12.40 39.29
C GLU A 228 -10.94 11.37 38.20
N LEU A 229 -11.95 10.52 38.43
CA LEU A 229 -12.42 9.55 37.44
C LEU A 229 -12.84 10.22 36.12
N SER A 230 -13.54 11.37 36.19
CA SER A 230 -13.95 12.10 34.99
C SER A 230 -12.75 12.66 34.24
N GLN A 231 -11.71 13.10 34.95
CA GLN A 231 -10.47 13.59 34.37
C GLN A 231 -9.65 12.46 33.73
N GLU A 232 -9.58 11.29 34.36
CA GLU A 232 -8.95 10.10 33.80
C GLU A 232 -9.66 9.65 32.52
N ALA A 233 -10.99 9.54 32.56
CA ALA A 233 -11.80 9.18 31.39
C ALA A 233 -11.62 10.20 30.24
N LEU A 234 -11.51 11.49 30.56
CA LEU A 234 -11.27 12.55 29.57
C LEU A 234 -9.88 12.39 28.90
N GLN A 235 -8.86 12.02 29.68
CA GLN A 235 -7.52 11.75 29.16
C GLN A 235 -7.50 10.51 28.27
N GLU A 236 -8.07 9.39 28.73
CA GLU A 236 -8.15 8.15 27.93
C GLU A 236 -8.91 8.36 26.62
N MET A 237 -10.06 9.03 26.68
CA MET A 237 -10.86 9.35 25.51
C MET A 237 -10.10 10.25 24.52
N THR A 238 -9.36 11.25 25.02
CA THR A 238 -8.52 12.09 24.16
C THR A 238 -7.46 11.24 23.47
N LEU A 239 -6.81 10.31 24.16
CA LEU A 239 -5.84 9.40 23.55
C LEU A 239 -6.46 8.51 22.45
N LEU A 240 -7.69 8.01 22.65
CA LEU A 240 -8.41 7.24 21.64
C LEU A 240 -8.72 8.07 20.38
N ILE A 241 -9.10 9.34 20.53
CA ILE A 241 -9.35 10.24 19.38
C ILE A 241 -8.08 10.44 18.57
N TRP A 242 -6.93 10.65 19.22
CA TRP A 242 -5.64 10.82 18.54
C TRP A 242 -5.21 9.56 17.78
N GLN A 243 -5.59 8.36 18.26
CA GLN A 243 -5.37 7.11 17.53
C GLN A 243 -6.30 6.96 16.31
N LEU A 244 -7.56 7.42 16.42
CA LEU A 244 -8.56 7.33 15.36
C LEU A 244 -8.31 8.33 14.23
N ARG A 245 -7.86 9.55 14.57
CA ARG A 245 -7.64 10.65 13.63
C ARG A 245 -6.25 11.26 13.85
N PRO A 246 -5.40 11.34 12.80
CA PRO A 246 -4.14 12.04 12.89
C PRO A 246 -4.37 13.57 12.88
N GLU A 247 -4.90 14.12 13.97
CA GLU A 247 -4.99 15.57 14.14
C GLU A 247 -3.60 16.17 14.41
N GLY A 248 -3.29 17.32 13.81
CA GLY A 248 -2.05 18.03 14.02
C GLY A 248 -0.98 17.80 12.94
N LEU A 249 -1.16 16.83 12.04
CA LEU A 249 -0.23 16.60 10.92
C LEU A 249 -0.25 17.77 9.94
N GLU A 250 -1.37 18.50 9.84
CA GLU A 250 -1.50 19.72 9.04
C GLU A 250 -0.57 20.86 9.48
N LYS A 251 -0.01 20.78 10.69
CA LYS A 251 1.01 21.70 11.22
C LYS A 251 2.44 21.17 11.05
N GLY A 252 2.58 19.99 10.46
CA GLY A 252 3.84 19.28 10.22
C GLY A 252 4.16 18.22 11.28
N LEU A 253 4.78 17.13 10.83
CA LEU A 253 5.18 15.97 11.63
C LEU A 253 5.84 16.30 12.96
N ALA A 254 6.82 17.21 12.98
CA ALA A 254 7.54 17.54 14.20
C ALA A 254 6.65 18.17 15.27
N GLU A 255 5.70 19.02 14.87
CA GLU A 255 4.77 19.66 15.80
C GLU A 255 3.73 18.65 16.31
N ALA A 256 3.23 17.79 15.43
CA ALA A 256 2.32 16.70 15.80
C ALA A 256 2.93 15.77 16.86
N ILE A 257 4.17 15.31 16.64
CA ILE A 257 4.91 14.44 17.58
C ILE A 257 5.10 15.10 18.94
N LYS A 258 5.52 16.37 18.97
CA LYS A 258 5.71 17.12 20.23
C LYS A 258 4.40 17.26 21.01
N ASN A 259 3.32 17.59 20.31
CA ASN A 259 2.01 17.78 20.93
C ASN A 259 1.48 16.47 21.54
N TYR A 260 1.68 15.34 20.87
CA TYR A 260 1.31 14.03 21.39
C TYR A 260 2.12 13.62 22.62
N GLY A 261 3.43 13.89 22.60
CA GLY A 261 4.29 13.73 23.77
C GLY A 261 3.76 14.50 24.98
N LYS A 262 3.45 15.79 24.78
CA LYS A 262 2.86 16.66 25.80
C LYS A 262 1.55 16.11 26.36
N LEU A 263 0.68 15.56 25.51
CA LEU A 263 -0.59 14.94 25.91
C LEU A 263 -0.37 13.74 26.84
N LEU A 264 0.65 12.93 26.60
CA LEU A 264 1.00 11.77 27.41
C LEU A 264 1.89 12.11 28.63
N GLY A 265 2.30 13.37 28.77
CA GLY A 265 3.25 13.81 29.79
C GLY A 265 4.67 13.32 29.56
N ILE A 266 5.08 13.15 28.30
CA ILE A 266 6.43 12.74 27.88
C ILE A 266 7.10 13.93 27.19
N HIS A 267 8.33 14.26 27.59
CA HIS A 267 9.10 15.29 26.91
C HIS A 267 9.68 14.73 25.61
N VAL A 268 9.26 15.27 24.46
CA VAL A 268 9.74 14.82 23.15
C VAL A 268 10.57 15.91 22.47
N GLU A 269 11.83 15.57 22.19
CA GLU A 269 12.73 16.39 21.37
C GLU A 269 12.69 15.86 19.94
N VAL A 270 12.38 16.73 18.98
CA VAL A 270 12.36 16.36 17.55
C VAL A 270 13.40 17.20 16.82
N ARG A 271 14.27 16.52 16.08
CA ARG A 271 15.26 17.11 15.19
C ARG A 271 15.03 16.62 13.76
N ILE A 272 15.04 17.56 12.81
CA ILE A 272 14.93 17.27 11.39
C ILE A 272 16.18 17.81 10.70
N ASP A 273 16.95 16.91 10.08
CA ASP A 273 18.15 17.21 9.32
C ASP A 273 17.84 17.01 7.81
N GLY A 274 17.79 18.12 7.06
CA GLY A 274 17.51 18.15 5.61
C GLY A 274 16.29 19.01 5.24
N MET A 275 16.21 19.43 3.97
CA MET A 275 15.05 20.12 3.40
C MET A 275 14.53 19.34 2.19
N VAL A 276 13.51 18.50 2.37
CA VAL A 276 12.77 17.85 1.29
C VAL A 276 11.33 17.63 1.77
N SER A 277 10.36 17.80 0.86
CA SER A 277 8.97 17.42 1.10
C SER A 277 8.86 15.90 1.10
N ILE A 278 8.50 15.32 2.24
CA ILE A 278 8.09 13.91 2.31
C ILE A 278 6.64 13.81 1.80
N GLY A 279 6.28 12.71 1.13
CA GLY A 279 4.90 12.51 0.68
C GLY A 279 3.95 12.28 1.85
N ASP A 280 2.69 12.68 1.72
CA ASP A 280 1.66 12.59 2.77
C ASP A 280 1.54 11.19 3.38
N GLU A 281 1.68 10.13 2.56
CA GLU A 281 1.64 8.75 3.01
C GLU A 281 2.79 8.40 3.96
N ILE A 282 4.01 8.86 3.65
CA ILE A 282 5.19 8.66 4.51
C ILE A 282 5.00 9.44 5.81
N GLU A 283 4.54 10.69 5.72
CA GLU A 283 4.31 11.53 6.89
C GLU A 283 3.29 10.90 7.86
N GLU A 284 2.18 10.37 7.34
CA GLU A 284 1.18 9.66 8.15
C GLU A 284 1.75 8.40 8.80
N VAL A 285 2.54 7.61 8.07
CA VAL A 285 3.16 6.39 8.62
C VAL A 285 4.14 6.71 9.74
N LEU A 286 5.04 7.68 9.53
CA LEU A 286 6.00 8.11 10.55
C LEU A 286 5.29 8.64 11.79
N TRP A 287 4.23 9.43 11.59
CA TRP A 287 3.38 9.91 12.67
C TRP A 287 2.75 8.78 13.49
N ARG A 288 2.15 7.77 12.84
CA ARG A 288 1.54 6.62 13.53
C ARG A 288 2.58 5.81 14.32
N ILE A 289 3.78 5.65 13.76
CA ILE A 289 4.90 4.98 14.44
C ILE A 289 5.32 5.79 15.67
N SER A 290 5.43 7.12 15.56
CA SER A 290 5.74 7.97 16.70
C SER A 290 4.69 7.89 17.80
N GLN A 291 3.40 7.83 17.45
CA GLN A 291 2.34 7.67 18.43
C GLN A 291 2.47 6.36 19.20
N GLU A 292 2.68 5.25 18.51
CA GLU A 292 2.83 3.94 19.12
C GLU A 292 4.12 3.87 19.98
N ALA A 293 5.23 4.45 19.51
CA ALA A 293 6.47 4.50 20.26
C ALA A 293 6.34 5.31 21.57
N ILE A 294 5.74 6.51 21.51
CA ILE A 294 5.51 7.36 22.69
C ILE A 294 4.48 6.73 23.64
N HIS A 295 3.47 6.03 23.11
CA HIS A 295 2.54 5.28 23.92
C HIS A 295 3.22 4.11 24.67
N ASN A 296 4.06 3.35 23.97
CA ASN A 296 4.86 2.29 24.58
C ASN A 296 5.83 2.83 25.64
N CYS A 297 6.41 4.01 25.41
CA CYS A 297 7.21 4.71 26.40
C CYS A 297 6.44 4.95 27.71
N LYS A 298 5.24 5.53 27.60
CA LYS A 298 4.37 5.80 28.74
C LYS A 298 3.95 4.51 29.47
N LYS A 299 3.61 3.47 28.71
CA LYS A 299 3.02 2.23 29.25
C LYS A 299 4.03 1.24 29.82
N HIS A 300 5.24 1.19 29.25
CA HIS A 300 6.20 0.13 29.50
C HIS A 300 7.58 0.62 29.94
N ALA A 301 8.02 1.78 29.49
CA ALA A 301 9.41 2.21 29.65
C ALA A 301 9.63 3.08 30.89
N SER A 302 8.56 3.67 31.46
CA SER A 302 8.60 4.67 32.54
C SER A 302 9.65 5.76 32.28
N CYS A 303 9.80 6.16 31.02
CA CYS A 303 10.74 7.19 30.60
C CYS A 303 10.07 8.57 30.60
N GLU A 304 10.87 9.60 30.86
CA GLU A 304 10.41 10.99 30.84
C GLU A 304 10.76 11.70 29.54
N LYS A 305 11.68 11.12 28.74
CA LYS A 305 12.24 11.75 27.55
C LYS A 305 12.30 10.77 26.36
N VAL A 306 11.89 11.26 25.21
CA VAL A 306 12.01 10.60 23.91
C VAL A 306 12.69 11.53 22.92
N ASN A 307 13.67 11.03 22.19
CA ASN A 307 14.34 11.74 21.11
C ASN A 307 13.87 11.20 19.77
N VAL A 308 13.50 12.09 18.87
CA VAL A 308 13.11 11.78 17.49
C VAL A 308 14.06 12.49 16.54
N LEU A 309 14.68 11.74 15.64
CA LEU A 309 15.54 12.27 14.59
C LEU A 309 15.02 11.82 13.24
N LEU A 310 14.70 12.78 12.37
CA LEU A 310 14.47 12.56 10.96
C LEU A 310 15.66 13.11 10.17
N LYS A 311 16.24 12.30 9.31
CA LYS A 311 17.40 12.66 8.50
C LYS A 311 17.21 12.20 7.07
N ILE A 312 17.50 13.07 6.11
CA ILE A 312 17.45 12.72 4.68
C ILE A 312 18.84 12.81 4.07
N GLU A 313 19.35 11.70 3.53
CA GLU A 313 20.65 11.62 2.86
C GLU A 313 20.60 10.61 1.71
N ASN A 314 21.26 10.89 0.59
CA ASN A 314 21.42 9.97 -0.54
C ASN A 314 20.10 9.34 -1.04
N ASN A 315 19.03 10.14 -1.14
CA ASN A 315 17.70 9.68 -1.56
C ASN A 315 17.12 8.58 -0.64
N GLN A 316 17.48 8.64 0.64
CA GLN A 316 16.98 7.78 1.71
C GLN A 316 16.55 8.65 2.88
N LEU A 317 15.41 8.30 3.47
CA LEU A 317 14.93 8.84 4.73
C LEU A 317 15.30 7.89 5.85
N TYR A 318 15.94 8.44 6.88
CA TYR A 318 16.25 7.77 8.13
C TYR A 318 15.41 8.39 9.24
N PHE A 319 14.71 7.54 9.98
CA PHE A 319 13.88 7.97 11.10
C PHE A 319 14.21 7.16 12.34
N TYR A 320 14.58 7.87 13.41
CA TYR A 320 15.01 7.28 14.67
C TYR A 320 14.11 7.77 15.79
N ILE A 321 13.65 6.85 16.64
CA ILE A 321 12.95 7.16 17.89
C ILE A 321 13.69 6.45 19.01
N GLU A 322 14.14 7.19 20.01
CA GLU A 322 14.94 6.66 21.12
C GLU A 322 14.39 7.13 22.45
N ASP A 323 14.13 6.19 23.35
CA ASP A 323 13.78 6.44 24.74
C ASP A 323 14.89 6.02 25.69
N ASN A 324 14.92 6.61 26.89
CA ASN A 324 15.89 6.31 27.93
C ASN A 324 15.31 5.42 29.06
N GLY A 325 14.27 4.64 28.77
CA GLY A 325 13.56 3.84 29.76
C GLY A 325 14.23 2.52 30.13
N ILE A 326 13.44 1.61 30.70
CA ILE A 326 13.96 0.35 31.25
C ILE A 326 14.39 -0.69 30.20
N GLY A 327 14.07 -0.47 28.92
CA GLY A 327 14.31 -1.44 27.84
C GLY A 327 13.64 -2.80 28.07
N PHE A 328 13.87 -3.76 27.18
CA PHE A 328 13.31 -5.12 27.31
C PHE A 328 14.18 -6.17 26.62
N ILE A 329 13.94 -7.45 26.96
CA ILE A 329 14.57 -8.57 26.26
C ILE A 329 13.75 -8.89 25.02
N GLN A 330 14.27 -8.56 23.84
CA GLN A 330 13.56 -8.72 22.56
C GLN A 330 13.05 -10.15 22.32
N LYS A 331 13.83 -11.18 22.72
CA LYS A 331 13.45 -12.60 22.59
C LYS A 331 12.27 -13.03 23.47
N GLN A 332 11.93 -12.25 24.50
CA GLN A 332 10.82 -12.53 25.42
C GLN A 332 9.54 -11.79 25.04
N VAL A 333 9.59 -10.89 24.06
CA VAL A 333 8.41 -10.24 23.52
C VAL A 333 7.64 -11.26 22.68
N ARG A 334 6.43 -11.60 23.14
CA ARG A 334 5.53 -12.51 22.41
C ARG A 334 5.27 -11.96 21.00
N GLU A 335 5.12 -12.84 20.02
CA GLU A 335 4.67 -12.49 18.66
C GLU A 335 3.34 -11.71 18.63
N SER A 336 2.60 -11.69 19.75
CA SER A 336 1.37 -10.94 19.98
C SER A 336 1.56 -9.45 20.34
N ALA A 337 2.78 -8.90 20.30
CA ALA A 337 2.99 -7.45 20.44
C ALA A 337 2.50 -6.72 19.18
N LEU A 338 1.18 -6.58 19.06
CA LEU A 338 0.46 -6.04 17.90
C LEU A 338 1.00 -4.67 17.44
N GLY A 339 1.41 -3.81 18.38
CA GLY A 339 1.98 -2.50 18.08
C GLY A 339 3.30 -2.58 17.30
N LEU A 340 4.27 -3.35 17.78
CA LEU A 340 5.57 -3.54 17.10
C LEU A 340 5.40 -4.22 15.75
N LYS A 341 4.49 -5.21 15.66
CA LYS A 341 4.17 -5.90 14.40
C LYS A 341 3.57 -4.92 13.39
N SER A 342 2.59 -4.12 13.79
CA SER A 342 1.96 -3.13 12.91
C SER A 342 2.95 -2.06 12.43
N MET A 343 3.84 -1.57 13.30
CA MET A 343 4.89 -0.63 12.91
C MET A 343 5.80 -1.22 11.83
N LYS A 344 6.23 -2.48 12.01
CA LYS A 344 7.06 -3.19 11.03
C LYS A 344 6.34 -3.37 9.69
N GLU A 345 5.10 -3.86 9.70
CA GLU A 345 4.30 -4.09 8.49
C GLU A 345 4.11 -2.80 7.69
N ARG A 346 3.82 -1.68 8.35
CA ARG A 346 3.66 -0.37 7.69
C ARG A 346 4.93 0.09 6.95
N ILE A 347 6.10 -0.11 7.56
CA ILE A 347 7.38 0.23 6.92
C ILE A 347 7.70 -0.70 5.76
N GLN A 348 7.36 -1.99 5.88
CA GLN A 348 7.54 -2.96 4.80
C GLN A 348 6.66 -2.64 3.58
N LEU A 349 5.44 -2.14 3.79
CA LEU A 349 4.56 -1.69 2.70
C LEU A 349 5.15 -0.53 1.90
N LEU A 350 5.99 0.31 2.52
CA LEU A 350 6.72 1.40 1.89
C LEU A 350 8.11 0.96 1.38
N ASN A 351 8.36 -0.34 1.23
CA ASN A 351 9.65 -0.91 0.83
C ASN A 351 10.83 -0.48 1.72
N GLY A 352 10.55 -0.17 3.00
CA GLY A 352 11.53 0.25 3.97
C GLY A 352 12.09 -0.88 4.84
N SER A 353 13.07 -0.53 5.68
CA SER A 353 13.60 -1.39 6.74
C SER A 353 13.22 -0.86 8.12
N PHE A 354 12.92 -1.79 9.02
CA PHE A 354 12.53 -1.49 10.40
C PHE A 354 13.36 -2.37 11.35
N GLN A 355 14.06 -1.73 12.29
CA GLN A 355 14.84 -2.40 13.31
C GLN A 355 14.53 -1.83 14.70
N ILE A 356 14.60 -2.70 15.71
CA ILE A 356 14.49 -2.31 17.12
C ILE A 356 15.77 -2.77 17.81
N LYS A 357 16.41 -1.85 18.53
CA LYS A 357 17.53 -2.10 19.42
C LYS A 357 17.08 -1.78 20.83
N THR A 358 17.18 -2.73 21.73
CA THR A 358 16.80 -2.53 23.14
C THR A 358 17.71 -3.36 24.03
N GLU A 359 18.02 -2.83 25.19
CA GLU A 359 18.77 -3.53 26.23
C GLU A 359 18.21 -3.12 27.59
N LEU A 360 18.17 -4.07 28.53
CA LEU A 360 17.70 -3.79 29.88
C LEU A 360 18.47 -2.60 30.49
N LYS A 361 17.72 -1.63 31.01
CA LYS A 361 18.17 -0.36 31.60
C LYS A 361 18.89 0.60 30.66
N LYS A 362 18.85 0.37 29.34
CA LYS A 362 19.42 1.29 28.33
C LYS A 362 18.38 1.86 27.37
N GLY A 363 17.08 1.61 27.62
CA GLY A 363 15.99 2.09 26.79
C GLY A 363 15.74 1.27 25.53
N THR A 364 15.00 1.89 24.60
CA THR A 364 14.67 1.31 23.30
C THR A 364 14.93 2.32 22.21
N LYS A 365 15.48 1.85 21.09
CA LYS A 365 15.70 2.60 19.87
C LYS A 365 15.04 1.90 18.69
N ILE A 366 14.16 2.62 18.01
CA ILE A 366 13.55 2.22 16.75
C ILE A 366 14.32 2.92 15.62
N GLU A 367 14.73 2.14 14.62
CA GLU A 367 15.44 2.62 13.44
C GLU A 367 14.66 2.26 12.18
N ILE A 368 14.34 3.27 11.38
CA ILE A 368 13.58 3.13 10.14
C ILE A 368 14.40 3.72 9.00
N GLN A 369 14.38 3.02 7.87
CA GLN A 369 14.94 3.51 6.61
C GLN A 369 13.91 3.35 5.51
N LEU A 370 13.66 4.41 4.74
CA LEU A 370 12.72 4.44 3.63
C LEU A 370 13.40 4.99 2.36
N PRO A 371 13.17 4.39 1.19
CA PRO A 371 13.47 5.04 -0.07
C PRO A 371 12.51 6.23 -0.26
N ILE A 372 13.04 7.39 -0.69
CA ILE A 372 12.25 8.59 -1.01
C ILE A 372 12.41 8.99 -2.47
#